data_AF-A0A7S2PIJ3-F1
#
_entry.id   AF-A0A7S2PIJ3-F1
#
_cell.length_a   1.000
_cell.length_b   1.000
_cell.length_c   1.000
_cell.angle_alpha   90.00
_cell.angle_beta   90.00
_cell.angle_gamma   90.00
#
_symmetry.space_group_name_H-M   'P 1'
#
loop_
_entity.id
_entity.type
_entity.pdbx_description
1 polymer ?
#
loop_
_entity_poly.entity_id
_entity_poly.type
_entity_poly.pdbx_seq_one_letter_code
_entity_poly.pdbx_strand_id
1 'polypeptide(L)'
;PTRHAPPEISDATMGGNPPWVQCTIEECGEADGQCRHMESWVFRREHAIDYQSFLEVRNVVPAGVLPGRFETGKGRSGLKAQVSCRDRSVDDSLTCGECIRLIKGGPYGARGVAVGAYPPASEVIPCLSLSKMLPKYQPISGEKTDGNQEAPRQTAFCNVVNARF
;
A
#
# COMPACT_ATOMS: atom_id res chain seq x y z
N PRO A 1 -7.71 16.09 52.57
CA PRO A 1 -8.35 15.64 51.33
C PRO A 1 -7.45 15.92 50.11
N THR A 2 -6.56 14.99 49.82
CA THR A 2 -5.66 15.06 48.66
C THR A 2 -6.42 14.65 47.41
N ARG A 3 -6.55 15.57 46.45
CA ARG A 3 -7.13 15.33 45.13
C ARG A 3 -6.29 14.25 44.42
N HIS A 4 -6.93 13.14 44.08
CA HIS A 4 -6.34 12.10 43.25
C HIS A 4 -5.87 12.70 41.92
N ALA A 5 -4.58 12.63 41.65
CA ALA A 5 -4.05 12.84 40.31
C ALA A 5 -4.65 11.77 39.37
N PRO A 6 -4.99 12.11 38.11
CA PRO A 6 -5.38 11.12 37.12
C PRO A 6 -4.28 10.06 37.00
N PRO A 7 -4.61 8.78 36.77
CA PRO A 7 -3.59 7.76 36.60
C PRO A 7 -2.67 8.15 35.43
N GLU A 8 -1.36 7.97 35.65
CA GLU A 8 -0.35 8.12 34.60
C GLU A 8 -0.77 7.24 33.42
N ILE A 9 -0.98 7.87 32.27
CA ILE A 9 -1.15 7.16 31.00
C ILE A 9 0.19 6.46 30.79
N SER A 10 0.21 5.16 31.02
CA SER A 10 1.32 4.31 30.63
C SER A 10 1.46 4.45 29.12
N ASP A 11 2.45 5.23 28.70
CA ASP A 11 3.01 5.14 27.36
C ASP A 11 3.55 3.73 27.22
N ALA A 12 2.67 2.81 26.83
CA ALA A 12 3.03 1.50 26.35
C ALA A 12 3.89 1.73 25.13
N THR A 13 5.20 1.77 25.36
CA THR A 13 6.23 1.79 24.35
C THR A 13 6.11 0.44 23.64
N MET A 14 5.24 0.37 22.63
CA MET A 14 5.14 -0.79 21.77
C MET A 14 6.43 -0.86 20.95
N GLY A 15 7.44 -1.54 21.50
CA GLY A 15 8.66 -1.98 20.80
C GLY A 15 8.39 -3.06 19.76
N GLY A 16 7.25 -2.98 19.06
CA GLY A 16 6.92 -3.80 17.90
C GLY A 16 7.12 -2.96 16.64
N ASN A 17 7.77 -3.53 15.63
CA ASN A 17 7.87 -2.89 14.31
C ASN A 17 6.46 -2.48 13.86
N PRO A 18 6.20 -1.21 13.56
CA PRO A 18 4.84 -0.72 13.37
C PRO A 18 4.17 -1.50 12.23
N PRO A 19 2.89 -1.85 12.29
CA PRO A 19 2.28 -2.77 11.33
C PRO A 19 2.09 -2.16 9.93
N TRP A 20 2.54 -0.91 9.72
CA TRP A 20 2.34 -0.17 8.49
C TRP A 20 3.66 0.24 7.86
N VAL A 21 3.62 0.36 6.54
CA VAL A 21 4.72 0.81 5.70
C VAL A 21 4.23 2.01 4.91
N GLN A 22 5.07 3.04 4.81
CA GLN A 22 4.91 4.11 3.84
C GLN A 22 5.95 3.94 2.74
N CYS A 23 5.50 3.89 1.49
CA CYS A 23 6.35 3.93 0.32
C CYS A 23 6.14 5.24 -0.43
N THR A 24 7.22 5.93 -0.74
CA THR A 24 7.25 7.17 -1.51
C THR A 24 7.68 6.85 -2.93
N ILE A 25 6.98 7.42 -3.92
CA ILE A 25 7.35 7.35 -5.33
C ILE A 25 7.92 8.71 -5.73
N GLU A 26 9.12 8.72 -6.28
CA GLU A 26 9.82 9.92 -6.73
C GLU A 26 10.23 9.76 -8.19
N GLU A 27 10.16 10.84 -8.97
CA GLU A 27 10.63 10.88 -10.35
C GLU A 27 12.00 11.57 -10.40
N CYS A 28 13.04 10.83 -10.76
CA CYS A 28 14.41 11.34 -10.78
C CYS A 28 14.83 11.66 -12.21
N GLY A 29 15.12 12.94 -12.48
CA GLY A 29 15.67 13.38 -13.75
C GLY A 29 17.17 13.05 -13.88
N GLU A 30 17.64 12.78 -15.10
CA GLU A 30 19.07 12.56 -15.37
C GLU A 30 19.91 13.85 -15.32
N ALA A 31 19.28 15.02 -15.49
CA ALA A 31 19.99 16.28 -15.71
C ALA A 31 20.47 16.95 -14.41
N ASP A 32 19.70 16.86 -13.32
CA ASP A 32 19.95 17.69 -12.12
C ASP A 32 20.10 16.89 -10.82
N GLY A 33 20.00 15.56 -10.86
CA GLY A 33 20.07 14.70 -9.67
C GLY A 33 18.97 14.95 -8.63
N GLN A 34 18.03 15.86 -8.91
CA GLN A 34 16.88 16.17 -8.07
C GLN A 34 15.72 15.23 -8.40
N CYS A 35 15.26 14.50 -7.40
CA CYS A 35 14.07 13.67 -7.49
C CYS A 35 12.84 14.47 -7.05
N ARG A 36 11.80 14.47 -7.87
CA ARG A 36 10.51 15.10 -7.56
C ARG A 36 9.61 14.11 -6.86
N HIS A 37 9.09 14.47 -5.69
CA HIS A 37 8.06 13.70 -5.01
C HIS A 37 6.79 13.61 -5.86
N MET A 38 6.28 12.40 -6.09
CA MET A 38 5.04 12.17 -6.83
C MET A 38 3.91 11.77 -5.88
N GLU A 39 4.10 10.69 -5.11
CA GLU A 39 3.05 10.07 -4.31
C GLU A 39 3.61 9.42 -3.05
N SER A 40 2.77 9.27 -2.03
CA SER A 40 3.07 8.52 -0.81
C SER A 40 1.98 7.50 -0.54
N TRP A 41 2.29 6.21 -0.54
CA TRP A 41 1.34 5.15 -0.27
C TRP A 41 1.58 4.54 1.10
N VAL A 42 0.51 4.39 1.89
CA VAL A 42 0.52 3.67 3.17
C VAL A 42 -0.29 2.39 3.03
N PHE A 43 0.22 1.31 3.62
CA PHE A 43 -0.43 0.00 3.64
C PHE A 43 0.09 -0.87 4.81
N ARG A 44 -0.57 -2.01 5.07
CA ARG A 44 -0.13 -2.98 6.08
C ARG A 44 1.14 -3.69 5.62
N ARG A 45 2.13 -3.87 6.50
CA ARG A 45 3.41 -4.53 6.16
C ARG A 45 3.22 -5.90 5.51
N GLU A 46 2.24 -6.67 5.97
CA GLU A 46 1.93 -8.00 5.44
C GLU A 46 1.52 -7.99 3.95
N HIS A 47 1.07 -6.84 3.43
CA HIS A 47 0.65 -6.63 2.05
C HIS A 47 1.77 -6.14 1.12
N ALA A 48 3.03 -6.19 1.55
CA ALA A 48 4.19 -5.76 0.75
C ALA A 48 4.26 -6.40 -0.65
N ILE A 49 3.92 -7.68 -0.77
CA ILE A 49 3.92 -8.39 -2.07
C ILE A 49 2.82 -7.83 -2.98
N ASP A 50 1.64 -7.55 -2.43
CA ASP A 50 0.53 -7.00 -3.18
C ASP A 50 0.81 -5.55 -3.60
N TYR A 51 1.57 -4.78 -2.79
CA TYR A 51 2.03 -3.45 -3.19
C TYR A 51 2.92 -3.49 -4.45
N GLN A 52 3.77 -4.51 -4.58
CA GLN A 52 4.57 -4.69 -5.79
C GLN A 52 3.69 -4.96 -7.01
N SER A 53 2.71 -5.86 -6.90
CA SER A 53 1.74 -6.09 -7.98
C SER A 53 0.95 -4.82 -8.32
N PHE A 54 0.60 -4.01 -7.31
CA PHE A 54 -0.03 -2.70 -7.52
C PHE A 54 0.85 -1.75 -8.33
N LEU A 55 2.15 -1.67 -8.04
CA LEU A 55 3.10 -0.88 -8.83
C LEU A 55 3.23 -1.40 -10.28
N GLU A 56 3.28 -2.71 -10.46
CA GLU A 56 3.34 -3.35 -11.78
C GLU A 56 2.10 -3.05 -12.64
N VAL A 57 0.90 -3.10 -12.04
CA VAL A 57 -0.36 -2.70 -12.70
C VAL A 57 -0.32 -1.24 -13.13
N ARG A 58 0.38 -0.38 -12.37
CA ARG A 58 0.55 1.05 -12.66
C ARG A 58 1.78 1.37 -13.52
N ASN A 59 2.49 0.36 -14.03
CA ASN A 59 3.74 0.50 -14.79
C ASN A 59 4.84 1.30 -14.05
N VAL A 60 4.84 1.25 -12.73
CA VAL A 60 5.92 1.80 -11.89
C VAL A 60 6.87 0.65 -11.58
N VAL A 61 8.06 0.64 -12.17
CA VAL A 61 9.08 -0.36 -11.82
C VAL A 61 9.97 0.22 -10.75
N PRO A 62 10.02 -0.38 -9.56
CA PRO A 62 10.68 0.28 -8.46
C PRO A 62 12.15 -0.13 -8.33
N ALA A 63 13.02 0.87 -8.18
CA ALA A 63 14.43 0.66 -7.89
C ALA A 63 14.64 0.31 -6.40
N GLY A 64 14.57 -0.99 -6.06
CA GLY A 64 14.88 -1.52 -4.73
C GLY A 64 13.75 -1.32 -3.72
N VAL A 65 12.93 -2.35 -3.53
CA VAL A 65 11.71 -2.25 -2.71
C VAL A 65 11.79 -3.20 -1.54
N LEU A 66 12.02 -2.61 -0.38
CA LEU A 66 11.90 -3.17 0.97
C LEU A 66 13.19 -3.80 1.54
N PRO A 67 13.64 -3.35 2.72
CA PRO A 67 14.68 -4.03 3.48
C PRO A 67 14.26 -5.47 3.83
N GLY A 68 15.08 -6.46 3.45
CA GLY A 68 14.96 -7.85 3.91
C GLY A 68 14.12 -8.82 3.08
N ARG A 69 13.58 -8.43 1.90
CA ARG A 69 12.86 -9.39 1.04
C ARG A 69 13.01 -9.30 -0.49
N PHE A 70 13.73 -8.34 -1.08
CA PHE A 70 13.70 -8.21 -2.54
C PHE A 70 15.02 -7.74 -3.16
N GLU A 71 15.49 -8.48 -4.17
CA GLU A 71 16.58 -8.09 -5.05
C GLU A 71 16.05 -7.20 -6.19
N THR A 72 16.82 -6.17 -6.50
CA THR A 72 16.56 -5.09 -7.45
C THR A 72 16.06 -5.57 -8.81
N GLY A 73 14.81 -5.25 -9.16
CA GLY A 73 14.30 -5.37 -10.52
C GLY A 73 14.77 -4.19 -11.38
N LYS A 74 15.72 -4.41 -12.29
CA LYS A 74 16.04 -3.45 -13.37
C LYS A 74 14.95 -3.53 -14.44
N GLY A 75 13.86 -2.78 -14.29
CA GLY A 75 12.92 -2.55 -15.39
C GLY A 75 12.95 -1.09 -15.82
N ARG A 76 13.08 -0.86 -17.13
CA ARG A 76 12.87 0.44 -17.75
C ARG A 76 11.36 0.68 -17.85
N SER A 77 10.77 1.33 -16.86
CA SER A 77 9.54 2.09 -17.12
C SER A 77 9.89 3.32 -17.96
N GLY A 78 8.94 3.81 -18.77
CA GLY A 78 9.07 5.10 -19.45
C GLY A 78 9.17 6.27 -18.46
N LEU A 79 8.82 6.04 -17.18
CA LEU A 79 9.01 6.95 -16.07
C LEU A 79 10.24 6.51 -15.25
N LYS A 80 11.23 7.39 -15.09
CA LYS A 80 12.41 7.17 -14.23
C LYS A 80 12.02 7.29 -12.75
N ALA A 81 11.14 6.40 -12.30
CA ALA A 81 10.58 6.43 -10.96
C ALA A 81 11.43 5.59 -9.98
N GLN A 82 11.75 6.18 -8.83
CA GLN A 82 12.33 5.51 -7.67
C GLN A 82 11.26 5.32 -6.60
N VAL A 83 11.26 4.18 -5.92
CA VAL A 83 10.34 3.92 -4.80
C VAL A 83 11.15 3.64 -3.55
N SER A 84 10.91 4.40 -2.49
CA SER A 84 11.58 4.24 -1.20
C SER A 84 10.53 3.91 -0.13
N CYS A 85 10.76 2.86 0.66
CA CYS A 85 9.82 2.41 1.68
C CYS A 85 10.44 2.50 3.07
N ARG A 86 9.64 2.94 4.04
CA ARG A 86 10.00 2.99 5.45
C ARG A 86 8.84 2.51 6.33
N ASP A 87 9.20 2.02 7.49
CA ASP A 87 8.23 1.72 8.53
C ASP A 87 7.55 3.02 9.01
N ARG A 88 6.25 2.94 9.28
CA ARG A 88 5.46 4.09 9.70
C ARG A 88 4.40 3.73 10.74
N SER A 89 4.23 4.56 11.75
CA SER A 89 3.01 4.61 12.56
C SER A 89 1.93 5.40 11.82
N VAL A 90 0.70 4.89 11.79
CA VAL A 90 -0.44 5.70 11.33
C VAL A 90 -0.82 6.63 12.49
N ASP A 91 -0.89 7.92 12.19
CA ASP A 91 -1.18 9.00 13.13
C ASP A 91 -2.33 9.86 12.57
N ASP A 92 -2.96 10.66 13.42
CA ASP A 92 -4.15 11.46 13.07
C ASP A 92 -3.85 12.61 12.09
N SER A 93 -2.56 12.90 11.80
CA SER A 93 -2.17 13.91 10.82
C SER A 93 -2.22 13.41 9.37
N LEU A 94 -2.36 12.10 9.18
CA LEU A 94 -2.46 11.50 7.87
C LEU A 94 -3.90 11.49 7.36
N THR A 95 -4.10 12.09 6.19
CA THR A 95 -5.35 12.00 5.44
C THR A 95 -5.16 11.11 4.22
N CYS A 96 -6.20 10.35 3.89
CA CYS A 96 -6.23 9.53 2.69
C CYS A 96 -6.78 10.35 1.53
N GLY A 97 -5.88 10.86 0.69
CA GLY A 97 -6.26 11.59 -0.51
C GLY A 97 -6.90 10.67 -1.56
N GLU A 98 -6.44 9.42 -1.61
CA GLU A 98 -7.00 8.41 -2.51
C GLU A 98 -6.94 7.02 -1.86
N CYS A 99 -8.06 6.31 -1.85
CA CYS A 99 -8.11 4.93 -1.38
C CYS A 99 -8.29 3.98 -2.57
N ILE A 100 -7.27 3.17 -2.85
CA ILE A 100 -7.25 2.20 -3.94
C ILE A 100 -7.24 0.78 -3.39
N ARG A 101 -7.90 -0.14 -4.08
CA ARG A 101 -7.87 -1.58 -3.82
C ARG A 101 -7.26 -2.30 -5.01
N LEU A 102 -6.27 -3.15 -4.76
CA LEU A 102 -5.85 -4.18 -5.71
C LEU A 102 -6.71 -5.42 -5.48
N ILE A 103 -7.41 -5.86 -6.52
CA ILE A 103 -8.14 -7.14 -6.53
C ILE A 103 -7.30 -8.15 -7.30
N LYS A 104 -6.88 -9.23 -6.64
CA LYS A 104 -5.98 -10.24 -7.20
C LYS A 104 -6.56 -11.64 -7.04
N GLY A 105 -6.20 -12.55 -7.95
CA GLY A 105 -6.72 -13.91 -8.01
C GLY A 105 -8.09 -14.02 -8.69
N GLY A 106 -8.61 -15.24 -8.77
CA GLY A 106 -9.88 -15.52 -9.45
C GLY A 106 -9.82 -15.08 -10.93
N PRO A 107 -10.81 -14.31 -11.43
CA PRO A 107 -10.83 -13.90 -12.83
C PRO A 107 -9.76 -12.86 -13.20
N TYR A 108 -9.11 -12.23 -12.21
CA TYR A 108 -8.11 -11.17 -12.42
C TYR A 108 -6.66 -11.68 -12.33
N GLY A 109 -6.47 -12.96 -12.01
CA GLY A 109 -5.17 -13.58 -12.13
C GLY A 109 -4.10 -13.10 -11.15
N ALA A 110 -2.83 -13.38 -11.51
CA ALA A 110 -1.66 -13.00 -10.71
C ALA A 110 -1.42 -11.49 -10.67
N ARG A 111 -1.74 -10.77 -11.75
CA ARG A 111 -1.47 -9.34 -11.87
C ARG A 111 -2.52 -8.52 -11.11
N GLY A 112 -3.77 -8.98 -11.12
CA GLY A 112 -4.88 -8.27 -10.49
C GLY A 112 -5.28 -7.00 -11.23
N VAL A 113 -6.20 -6.26 -10.62
CA VAL A 113 -6.70 -4.97 -11.11
C VAL A 113 -6.75 -3.96 -9.96
N ALA A 114 -6.30 -2.73 -10.21
CA ALA A 114 -6.36 -1.63 -9.25
C ALA A 114 -7.64 -0.80 -9.50
N VAL A 115 -8.44 -0.59 -8.46
CA VAL A 115 -9.71 0.14 -8.54
C VAL A 115 -9.89 1.05 -7.33
N GLY A 116 -10.60 2.16 -7.51
CA GLY A 116 -11.02 3.01 -6.39
C GLY A 116 -11.85 2.26 -5.35
N ALA A 117 -11.72 2.67 -4.09
CA ALA A 117 -12.61 2.24 -3.02
C ALA A 117 -14.01 2.84 -3.21
N TYR A 118 -15.04 2.01 -2.99
CA TYR A 118 -16.42 2.46 -2.85
C TYR A 118 -17.00 1.89 -1.55
N PRO A 119 -17.54 2.73 -0.65
CA PRO A 119 -17.49 4.21 -0.72
C PRO A 119 -16.04 4.74 -0.63
N PRO A 120 -15.76 5.96 -1.13
CA PRO A 120 -14.47 6.60 -0.90
C PRO A 120 -14.17 6.74 0.60
N ALA A 121 -12.91 6.58 0.99
CA ALA A 121 -12.45 6.75 2.36
C ALA A 121 -11.42 7.88 2.43
N SER A 122 -11.69 8.92 3.22
CA SER A 122 -10.83 10.09 3.43
C SER A 122 -9.79 9.90 4.54
N GLU A 123 -9.92 8.82 5.31
CA GLU A 123 -9.06 8.49 6.44
C GLU A 123 -8.26 7.21 6.15
N VAL A 124 -7.03 7.14 6.67
CA VAL A 124 -6.12 6.03 6.40
C VAL A 124 -6.66 4.71 6.97
N ILE A 125 -7.08 4.69 8.24
CA ILE A 125 -7.51 3.45 8.91
C ILE A 125 -8.76 2.83 8.26
N PRO A 126 -9.84 3.60 7.97
CA PRO A 126 -10.99 3.07 7.24
C PRO A 126 -10.62 2.53 5.86
N CYS A 127 -9.75 3.23 5.10
CA CYS A 127 -9.28 2.75 3.81
C CYS A 127 -8.59 1.40 3.92
N LEU A 128 -7.59 1.27 4.80
CA LEU A 128 -6.78 0.06 4.91
C LEU A 128 -7.55 -1.14 5.48
N SER A 129 -8.63 -0.87 6.22
CA SER A 129 -9.56 -1.88 6.74
C SER A 129 -10.41 -2.55 5.64
N LEU A 130 -10.38 -2.03 4.40
CA LEU A 130 -11.03 -2.67 3.26
C LEU A 130 -10.28 -3.93 2.79
N SER A 131 -9.03 -4.14 3.20
CA SER A 131 -8.27 -5.34 2.82
C SER A 131 -8.93 -6.60 3.39
N LYS A 132 -9.20 -7.59 2.54
CA LYS A 132 -9.83 -8.87 2.95
C LYS A 132 -9.66 -9.96 1.90
N MET A 133 -9.80 -11.20 2.34
CA MET A 133 -10.01 -12.32 1.42
C MET A 133 -11.37 -12.20 0.73
N LEU A 134 -11.39 -12.54 -0.55
CA LEU A 134 -12.61 -12.60 -1.35
C LEU A 134 -13.07 -14.06 -1.49
N PRO A 135 -14.38 -14.30 -1.72
CA PRO A 135 -14.87 -15.65 -1.99
C PRO A 135 -14.14 -16.29 -3.17
N LYS A 136 -13.94 -17.60 -3.11
CA LYS A 136 -13.35 -18.35 -4.22
C LYS A 136 -14.23 -18.18 -5.46
N TYR A 137 -13.59 -17.84 -6.56
CA TYR A 137 -14.26 -17.77 -7.86
C TYR A 137 -14.55 -19.18 -8.35
N GLN A 138 -15.81 -19.47 -8.66
CA GLN A 138 -16.19 -20.65 -9.44
C GLN A 138 -16.46 -20.19 -10.87
N PRO A 139 -15.62 -20.57 -11.85
CA PRO A 139 -15.85 -20.19 -13.23
C PRO A 139 -17.19 -20.74 -13.70
N ILE A 140 -17.95 -19.91 -14.40
CA ILE A 140 -19.15 -20.34 -15.10
C ILE A 140 -18.70 -21.21 -16.29
N SER A 141 -19.42 -22.30 -16.57
CA SER A 141 -19.06 -23.25 -17.62
C SER A 141 -18.74 -22.55 -18.95
N GLY A 142 -17.54 -22.76 -19.47
CA GLY A 142 -17.06 -22.16 -20.72
C GLY A 142 -16.14 -20.95 -20.56
N GLU A 143 -16.00 -20.41 -19.35
CA GLU A 143 -15.11 -19.27 -19.10
C GLU A 143 -13.67 -19.74 -18.89
N LYS A 144 -12.75 -19.21 -19.72
CA LYS A 144 -11.32 -19.49 -19.58
C LYS A 144 -10.76 -18.62 -18.47
N THR A 145 -10.49 -19.21 -17.32
CA THR A 145 -9.62 -18.58 -16.32
C THR A 145 -8.18 -18.64 -16.81
N ASP A 146 -7.36 -17.69 -16.40
CA ASP A 146 -5.92 -17.66 -16.68
C ASP A 146 -5.13 -18.76 -15.95
N GLY A 147 -5.83 -19.69 -15.31
CA GLY A 147 -5.27 -20.83 -14.59
C GLY A 147 -4.64 -20.47 -13.24
N ASN A 148 -4.62 -19.18 -12.84
CA ASN A 148 -3.98 -18.81 -11.59
C ASN A 148 -4.92 -19.01 -10.40
N GLN A 149 -4.65 -20.07 -9.63
CA GLN A 149 -5.45 -20.51 -8.49
C GLN A 149 -5.19 -19.72 -7.19
N GLU A 150 -4.50 -18.58 -7.24
CA GLU A 150 -4.33 -17.74 -6.07
C GLU A 150 -5.70 -17.40 -5.47
N ALA A 151 -5.83 -17.59 -4.15
CA ALA A 151 -7.05 -17.30 -3.43
C ALA A 151 -7.42 -15.82 -3.66
N PRO A 152 -8.64 -15.54 -4.19
CA PRO A 152 -9.07 -14.19 -4.45
C PRO A 152 -8.95 -13.32 -3.21
N ARG A 153 -8.36 -12.13 -3.35
CA ARG A 153 -8.23 -11.16 -2.26
C ARG A 153 -8.31 -9.74 -2.78
N GLN A 154 -8.70 -8.84 -1.90
CA GLN A 154 -8.55 -7.41 -2.11
C GLN A 154 -7.62 -6.82 -1.06
N THR A 155 -6.74 -5.94 -1.52
CA THR A 155 -5.74 -5.30 -0.68
C THR A 155 -5.84 -3.80 -0.87
N ALA A 156 -6.04 -3.06 0.21
CA ALA A 156 -6.23 -1.62 0.16
C ALA A 156 -4.92 -0.86 0.42
N PHE A 157 -4.75 0.24 -0.32
CA PHE A 157 -3.63 1.15 -0.27
C PHE A 157 -4.18 2.57 -0.18
N CYS A 158 -3.58 3.37 0.68
CA CYS A 158 -3.97 4.76 0.88
C CYS A 158 -2.88 5.68 0.35
N ASN A 159 -3.19 6.52 -0.63
CA ASN A 159 -2.34 7.62 -1.04
C ASN A 159 -2.49 8.74 0.00
N VAL A 160 -1.46 8.94 0.80
CA VAL A 160 -1.47 9.93 1.87
C VAL A 160 -0.97 11.27 1.37
N VAL A 161 -1.72 12.31 1.74
CA VAL A 161 -1.26 13.68 1.64
C VAL A 161 -1.01 14.20 3.05
N ASN A 162 0.15 14.82 3.27
CA ASN A 162 0.41 15.52 4.52
C ASN A 162 -0.46 16.78 4.54
N ALA A 163 -1.58 16.71 5.24
CA ALA A 163 -2.42 17.86 5.46
C ALA A 163 -1.75 18.74 6.55
N ARG A 164 -0.89 19.65 6.13
CA ARG A 164 -0.49 20.77 7.00
C ARG A 164 -1.60 21.82 6.89
N PHE A 165 -2.55 21.78 7.81
CA PHE A 165 -3.47 22.90 8.05
C PHE A 165 -2.83 23.90 9.01
#